data_AF-A0A2H9QEG4-F1
#
_entry.id   AF-A0A2H9QEG4-F1
#
_cell.length_a   1.000
_cell.length_b   1.000
_cell.length_c   1.000
_cell.angle_alpha   90.00
_cell.angle_beta   90.00
_cell.angle_gamma   90.00
#
_symmetry.space_group_name_H-M   'P 1'
#
loop_
_entity.id
_entity.type
_entity.pdbx_description
1 polymer ?
#
loop_
_entity_poly.entity_id
_entity_poly.type
_entity_poly.pdbx_seq_one_letter_code
_entity_poly.pdbx_strand_id
1 'polypeptide(L)'
;TIFSGQGSDEIFGGYHSYTKFSLNKVQNEIWHSIFNLWSRNLYREDLISMNFYLEHRIPFLDKDLICTSMRIPVNQKIFSSKDNLRKRVLRKLALDLGISEEIALKPKKALQYGSGVSKHISKFF
;
A
#
# COMPACT_ATOMS: atom_id res chain seq x y z
N THR A 1 10.34 5.66 18.39
CA THR A 1 9.21 5.71 17.44
C THR A 1 9.69 5.30 16.07
N ILE A 2 8.90 4.48 15.36
CA ILE A 2 9.14 4.03 13.98
C ILE A 2 7.98 4.46 13.10
N PHE A 3 8.27 4.78 11.83
CA PHE A 3 7.26 5.11 10.83
C PHE A 3 7.25 4.05 9.74
N SER A 4 6.06 3.61 9.33
CA SER A 4 5.91 2.71 8.19
C SER A 4 5.01 3.28 7.11
N GLY A 5 5.21 2.82 5.87
CA GLY A 5 4.35 3.13 4.73
C GLY A 5 3.08 2.27 4.66
N GLN A 6 2.69 1.64 5.77
CA GLN A 6 1.55 0.74 5.81
C GLN A 6 0.25 1.49 5.51
N GLY A 7 -0.72 0.87 4.83
CA GLY A 7 -1.95 1.55 4.40
C GLY A 7 -1.84 2.22 3.03
N SER A 8 -0.63 2.51 2.54
CA SER A 8 -0.45 3.19 1.26
C SER A 8 -0.96 2.37 0.06
N ASP A 9 -0.84 1.04 0.12
CA ASP A 9 -1.32 0.16 -0.94
C ASP A 9 -2.86 0.03 -0.91
N GLU A 10 -3.47 0.09 0.25
CA GLU A 10 -4.92 0.10 0.45
C GLU A 10 -5.51 1.39 -0.13
N ILE A 11 -5.06 2.56 0.35
CA ILE A 11 -5.74 3.82 0.02
C ILE A 11 -5.39 4.33 -1.39
N PHE A 12 -4.19 4.04 -1.90
CA PHE A 12 -3.74 4.49 -3.24
C PHE A 12 -3.74 3.39 -4.31
N GLY A 13 -4.33 2.23 -4.05
CA GLY A 13 -4.53 1.20 -5.08
C GLY A 13 -3.26 0.46 -5.48
N GLY A 14 -2.42 0.10 -4.52
CA GLY A 14 -1.14 -0.58 -4.74
C GLY A 14 -1.22 -2.09 -4.95
N TYR A 15 -2.30 -2.76 -4.54
CA TYR A 15 -2.42 -4.21 -4.76
C TYR A 15 -2.68 -4.55 -6.22
N HIS A 16 -2.01 -5.59 -6.72
CA HIS A 16 -2.22 -6.07 -8.09
C HIS A 16 -3.63 -6.63 -8.27
N SER A 17 -4.22 -7.24 -7.24
CA SER A 17 -5.60 -7.73 -7.27
C SER A 17 -6.61 -6.67 -7.72
N TYR A 18 -6.39 -5.39 -7.38
CA TYR A 18 -7.27 -4.30 -7.80
C TYR A 18 -7.34 -4.13 -9.32
N THR A 19 -6.29 -4.46 -10.07
CA THR A 19 -6.32 -4.34 -11.54
C THR A 19 -7.24 -5.36 -12.21
N LYS A 20 -7.70 -6.37 -11.47
CA LYS A 20 -8.63 -7.41 -11.96
C LYS A 20 -10.10 -6.97 -11.93
N PHE A 21 -10.42 -5.89 -11.22
CA PHE A 21 -11.78 -5.39 -11.08
C PHE A 21 -12.07 -4.27 -12.09
N SER A 22 -13.35 -4.09 -12.42
CA SER A 22 -13.78 -2.89 -13.15
C SER A 22 -13.60 -1.65 -12.28
N LEU A 23 -13.38 -0.47 -12.88
CA LEU A 23 -13.12 0.78 -12.17
C LEU A 23 -14.16 1.06 -11.07
N ASN A 24 -15.43 0.79 -11.35
CA ASN A 24 -16.53 0.98 -10.39
C ASN A 24 -16.45 0.04 -9.18
N LYS A 25 -15.88 -1.16 -9.35
CA LYS A 25 -15.70 -2.14 -8.26
C LYS A 25 -14.43 -1.88 -7.46
N VAL A 26 -13.37 -1.34 -8.07
CA VAL A 26 -12.11 -1.06 -7.39
C VAL A 26 -12.30 -0.14 -6.17
N GLN A 27 -13.16 0.87 -6.26
CA GLN A 27 -13.43 1.76 -5.13
C GLN A 27 -14.02 1.00 -3.92
N ASN A 28 -14.93 0.05 -4.17
CA ASN A 28 -15.51 -0.79 -3.12
C ASN A 28 -14.46 -1.74 -2.53
N GLU A 29 -13.57 -2.30 -3.35
CA GLU A 29 -12.47 -3.15 -2.88
C GLU A 29 -11.46 -2.38 -2.03
N ILE A 30 -11.19 -1.11 -2.36
CA ILE A 30 -10.36 -0.22 -1.53
C ILE A 30 -11.03 -0.03 -0.16
N TRP A 31 -12.32 0.32 -0.13
CA TRP A 31 -13.08 0.45 1.12
C TRP A 31 -13.04 -0.82 1.96
N HIS A 32 -13.30 -1.96 1.33
CA HIS A 32 -13.26 -3.26 1.99
C HIS A 32 -11.85 -3.56 2.55
N SER A 33 -10.79 -3.19 1.83
CA SER A 33 -9.42 -3.38 2.30
C SER A 33 -9.08 -2.50 3.50
N ILE A 34 -9.54 -1.25 3.52
CA ILE A 34 -9.36 -0.33 4.66
C ILE A 34 -10.11 -0.88 5.88
N PHE A 35 -11.36 -1.31 5.71
CA PHE A 35 -12.19 -1.83 6.80
C PHE A 35 -11.59 -3.10 7.44
N ASN A 36 -10.93 -3.94 6.65
CA ASN A 36 -10.29 -5.17 7.12
C ASN A 36 -8.80 -5.00 7.47
N LEU A 37 -8.25 -3.78 7.40
CA LEU A 37 -6.82 -3.56 7.61
C LEU A 37 -6.38 -3.92 9.04
N TRP A 38 -7.26 -3.66 10.02
CA TRP A 38 -6.99 -3.91 11.43
C TRP A 38 -6.64 -5.38 11.71
N SER A 39 -7.42 -6.33 11.18
CA SER A 39 -7.27 -7.76 11.44
C SER A 39 -6.20 -8.39 10.55
N ARG A 40 -6.00 -7.84 9.35
CA ARG A 40 -5.01 -8.37 8.40
C ARG A 40 -3.58 -8.03 8.77
N ASN A 41 -3.33 -6.77 9.14
CA ASN A 41 -1.98 -6.25 9.32
C ASN A 41 -1.78 -5.59 10.68
N LEU A 42 -2.62 -4.61 11.04
CA LEU A 42 -2.33 -3.68 12.13
C LEU A 42 -2.22 -4.38 13.47
N TYR A 43 -3.12 -5.34 13.75
CA TYR A 43 -3.10 -6.07 15.01
C TYR A 43 -1.75 -6.76 15.27
N ARG A 44 -1.20 -7.45 14.27
CA ARG A 44 0.09 -8.14 14.42
C ARG A 44 1.25 -7.15 14.50
N GLU A 45 1.23 -6.10 13.67
CA GLU A 45 2.29 -5.08 13.67
C GLU A 45 2.36 -4.33 15.00
N ASP A 46 1.20 -4.00 15.58
CA ASP A 46 1.08 -3.37 16.87
C ASP A 46 1.65 -4.24 17.99
N LEU A 47 1.23 -5.52 18.05
CA LEU A 47 1.77 -6.49 19.01
C LEU A 47 3.29 -6.65 18.91
N ILE A 48 3.84 -6.74 17.69
CA ILE A 48 5.28 -6.83 17.48
C ILE A 48 5.97 -5.56 17.99
N SER A 49 5.48 -4.39 17.62
CA SER A 49 6.10 -3.12 18.02
C SER A 49 6.11 -2.92 19.54
N MET A 50 5.00 -3.25 20.21
CA MET A 50 4.86 -3.20 21.66
C MET A 50 5.83 -4.15 22.37
N ASN A 51 6.05 -5.35 21.82
CA ASN A 51 7.03 -6.30 22.35
C ASN A 51 8.47 -5.75 22.34
N PHE A 52 8.76 -4.78 21.48
CA PHE A 52 10.06 -4.10 21.42
C PHE A 52 10.04 -2.70 22.03
N TYR A 53 8.98 -2.32 22.75
CA TYR A 53 8.81 -0.98 23.33
C TYR A 53 8.93 0.15 22.29
N LEU A 54 8.54 -0.13 21.04
CA LEU A 54 8.57 0.84 19.95
C LEU A 54 7.16 1.35 19.68
N GLU A 55 7.02 2.67 19.63
CA GLU A 55 5.81 3.30 19.11
C GLU A 55 5.79 3.22 17.58
N HIS A 56 4.82 2.50 17.02
CA HIS A 56 4.63 2.36 15.57
C HIS A 56 3.60 3.38 15.05
N ARG A 57 4.06 4.31 14.23
CA ARG A 57 3.21 5.33 13.58
C ARG A 57 3.02 5.03 12.10
N ILE A 58 1.79 5.23 11.62
CA ILE A 58 1.38 4.90 10.26
C ILE A 58 0.73 6.12 9.60
N PRO A 59 1.53 7.05 9.02
CA PRO A 59 1.01 8.32 8.49
C PRO A 59 -0.07 8.16 7.40
N PHE A 60 -0.03 7.06 6.63
CA PHE A 60 -1.01 6.78 5.59
C PHE A 60 -2.41 6.44 6.13
N LEU A 61 -2.55 6.21 7.44
CA LEU A 61 -3.83 5.99 8.12
C LEU A 61 -4.37 7.25 8.80
N ASP A 62 -3.74 8.40 8.56
CA ASP A 62 -4.32 9.67 8.93
C ASP A 62 -5.72 9.84 8.29
N LYS A 63 -6.68 10.30 9.08
CA LYS A 63 -8.08 10.36 8.68
C LYS A 63 -8.29 11.32 7.50
N ASP A 64 -7.64 12.47 7.52
CA ASP A 64 -7.79 13.48 6.47
C ASP A 64 -7.13 13.01 5.18
N LEU A 65 -6.00 12.30 5.29
CA LEU A 65 -5.35 11.67 4.14
C LEU A 65 -6.21 10.54 3.54
N ILE A 66 -6.83 9.69 4.36
CA ILE A 66 -7.77 8.66 3.88
C ILE A 66 -8.93 9.34 3.15
N CYS A 67 -9.60 10.32 3.78
CA CYS A 67 -10.71 11.04 3.17
C CYS A 67 -10.32 11.71 1.85
N THR A 68 -9.15 12.34 1.80
CA THR A 68 -8.60 12.96 0.59
C THR A 68 -8.36 11.91 -0.49
N SER A 69 -7.70 10.80 -0.14
CA SER A 69 -7.45 9.71 -1.07
C SER A 69 -8.73 9.11 -1.63
N MET A 70 -9.78 8.94 -0.82
CA MET A 70 -11.05 8.38 -1.27
C MET A 70 -11.82 9.27 -2.25
N ARG A 71 -11.53 10.58 -2.28
CA ARG A 71 -12.07 11.51 -3.29
C ARG A 71 -11.32 11.51 -4.61
N ILE A 72 -10.10 10.97 -4.63
CA ILE A 72 -9.30 10.87 -5.87
C ILE A 72 -9.94 9.84 -6.80
N PRO A 73 -10.22 10.19 -8.07
CA PRO A 73 -10.72 9.26 -9.06
C PRO A 73 -9.86 7.99 -9.16
N VAL A 74 -10.49 6.81 -9.23
CA VAL A 74 -9.79 5.51 -9.27
C VAL A 74 -8.77 5.43 -10.42
N ASN A 75 -9.09 6.01 -11.59
CA ASN A 75 -8.21 6.04 -12.75
C ASN A 75 -6.89 6.80 -12.50
N GLN A 76 -6.83 7.67 -11.50
CA GLN A 76 -5.60 8.34 -11.05
C GLN A 76 -4.82 7.51 -10.02
N LYS A 77 -5.40 6.45 -9.48
CA LYS A 77 -4.71 5.47 -8.62
C LYS A 77 -4.17 4.31 -9.45
N ILE A 78 -5.02 3.78 -10.35
CA ILE A 78 -4.76 2.63 -11.22
C ILE A 78 -5.24 2.99 -12.63
N PHE A 79 -4.33 3.01 -13.60
CA PHE A 79 -4.64 3.48 -14.95
C PHE A 79 -5.46 2.48 -15.77
N SER A 80 -5.16 1.18 -15.63
CA SER A 80 -5.82 0.11 -16.41
C SER A 80 -5.65 -1.26 -15.73
N SER A 81 -6.31 -2.27 -16.27
CA SER A 81 -6.19 -3.66 -15.79
C SER A 81 -4.79 -4.26 -15.95
N LYS A 82 -3.96 -3.66 -16.82
CA LYS A 82 -2.56 -4.01 -17.08
C LYS A 82 -1.58 -3.03 -16.43
N ASP A 83 -2.04 -2.17 -15.53
CA ASP A 83 -1.19 -1.19 -14.86
C ASP A 83 -0.24 -1.89 -13.85
N ASN A 84 0.98 -2.19 -14.30
CA ASN A 84 2.01 -2.77 -13.44
C ASN A 84 2.52 -1.78 -12.39
N LEU A 85 2.41 -0.47 -12.67
CA LEU A 85 3.00 0.58 -11.86
C LEU A 85 2.16 0.85 -10.61
N ARG A 86 0.85 1.07 -10.77
CA ARG A 86 -0.13 1.40 -9.69
C ARG A 86 0.29 2.60 -8.85
N LYS A 87 -0.57 3.03 -7.91
CA LYS A 87 -0.33 4.21 -7.04
C LYS A 87 0.06 5.45 -7.84
N ARG A 88 -0.54 5.64 -9.01
CA ARG A 88 -0.12 6.62 -10.02
C ARG A 88 -0.04 8.04 -9.44
N VAL A 89 -1.07 8.47 -8.71
CA VAL A 89 -1.10 9.77 -8.04
C VAL A 89 0.03 9.95 -7.02
N LEU A 90 0.35 8.91 -6.23
CA LEU A 90 1.43 8.98 -5.24
C LEU A 90 2.80 9.06 -5.91
N ARG A 91 2.98 8.38 -7.05
CA ARG A 91 4.22 8.43 -7.83
C ARG A 91 4.41 9.77 -8.52
N LYS A 92 3.33 10.35 -9.05
CA LYS A 92 3.36 11.72 -9.59
C LYS A 92 3.77 12.71 -8.50
N LEU A 93 3.14 12.64 -7.33
CA LEU A 93 3.51 13.47 -6.18
C LEU A 93 4.98 13.30 -5.78
N ALA A 94 5.50 12.06 -5.78
CA ALA A 94 6.91 11.80 -5.49
C ALA A 94 7.86 12.52 -6.46
N LEU A 95 7.55 12.50 -7.76
CA LEU A 95 8.32 13.22 -8.77
C LEU A 95 8.22 14.74 -8.58
N ASP A 96 7.02 15.25 -8.31
CA ASP A 96 6.78 16.68 -8.06
C ASP A 96 7.57 17.18 -6.82
N LEU A 97 7.82 16.29 -5.85
CA LEU A 97 8.65 16.56 -4.66
C LEU A 97 10.15 16.37 -4.88
N GLY A 98 10.59 16.01 -6.11
CA GLY A 98 12.00 15.84 -6.46
C GLY A 98 12.60 14.48 -6.09
N ILE A 99 11.78 13.47 -5.78
CA ILE A 99 12.27 12.08 -5.65
C ILE A 99 12.69 11.57 -7.02
N SER A 100 13.86 10.92 -7.11
CA SER A 100 14.39 10.42 -8.38
C SER A 100 13.41 9.48 -9.09
N GLU A 101 13.39 9.53 -10.42
CA GLU A 101 12.53 8.67 -11.24
C GLU A 101 12.76 7.18 -10.95
N GLU A 102 14.00 6.77 -10.70
CA GLU A 102 14.36 5.40 -10.37
C GLU A 102 13.57 4.90 -9.14
N ILE A 103 13.44 5.73 -8.10
CA ILE A 103 12.72 5.38 -6.88
C ILE A 103 11.21 5.54 -7.10
N ALA A 104 10.78 6.69 -7.62
CA ALA A 104 9.38 7.06 -7.77
C ALA A 104 8.62 6.13 -8.74
N LEU A 105 9.29 5.62 -9.77
CA LEU A 105 8.70 4.75 -10.81
C LEU A 105 9.05 3.27 -10.63
N LYS A 106 9.76 2.90 -9.56
CA LYS A 106 10.07 1.50 -9.25
C LYS A 106 8.79 0.65 -9.13
N PRO A 107 8.62 -0.43 -9.90
CA PRO A 107 7.45 -1.30 -9.78
C PRO A 107 7.31 -1.86 -8.36
N LYS A 108 6.07 -1.96 -7.85
CA LYS A 108 5.83 -2.51 -6.51
C LYS A 108 6.23 -3.99 -6.49
N LYS A 109 7.11 -4.33 -5.55
CA LYS A 109 7.44 -5.70 -5.14
C LYS A 109 6.95 -5.92 -3.72
N ALA A 110 6.23 -7.01 -3.45
CA ALA A 110 5.77 -7.31 -2.08
C ALA A 110 6.96 -7.68 -1.19
N LEU A 111 6.88 -7.34 0.10
CA LEU A 111 8.00 -7.42 1.04
C LEU A 111 8.57 -8.84 1.16
N GLN A 112 7.70 -9.87 1.19
CA GLN A 112 8.10 -11.27 1.28
C GLN A 112 8.92 -11.78 0.06
N TYR A 113 8.69 -11.19 -1.11
CA TYR A 113 9.45 -11.49 -2.33
C TYR A 113 10.68 -10.57 -2.47
N GLY A 114 10.56 -9.33 -2.01
CA GLY A 114 11.66 -8.36 -2.01
C GLY A 114 12.80 -8.76 -1.08
N SER A 115 12.46 -9.22 0.12
CA SER A 115 13.38 -9.71 1.14
C SER A 115 13.96 -11.10 0.87
N GLY A 116 13.36 -11.86 -0.05
CA GLY A 116 13.72 -13.26 -0.30
C GLY A 116 13.19 -14.24 0.74
N VAL A 117 12.49 -13.78 1.80
CA VAL A 117 11.95 -14.63 2.86
C VAL A 117 11.09 -15.77 2.29
N SER A 118 10.21 -15.47 1.33
CA SER A 118 9.37 -16.51 0.70
C SER A 118 10.19 -17.62 0.04
N LYS A 119 11.35 -17.31 -0.53
CA LYS A 119 12.24 -18.28 -1.20
C LYS A 119 12.98 -19.17 -0.19
N HIS A 120 13.27 -18.64 0.99
CA HIS A 120 13.94 -19.40 2.05
C HIS A 120 12.97 -20.25 2.85
N ILE A 121 11.77 -19.73 3.16
CA ILE A 121 10.73 -20.47 3.88
C ILE A 121 10.27 -21.70 3.07
N SER A 122 10.11 -21.57 1.74
CA SER A 122 9.67 -22.67 0.88
C SER A 122 10.69 -23.82 0.73
N LYS A 123 11.83 -23.76 1.42
CA LYS A 123 12.80 -24.88 1.47
C LYS A 123 12.62 -25.75 2.71
N PHE A 124 11.89 -25.26 3.72
CA PHE A 124 11.64 -25.98 4.97
C PHE A 124 10.33 -26.77 4.96
N PHE A 125 9.47 -26.50 3.98
CA PHE A 125 8.22 -27.21 3.68
C PHE A 125 8.30 -27.73 2.26
#